data_AF-A0A5A7PFB0-F1
#
_entry.id   AF-A0A5A7PFB0-F1
#
_cell.length_a   1.000
_cell.length_b   1.000
_cell.length_c   1.000
_cell.angle_alpha   90.00
_cell.angle_beta   90.00
_cell.angle_gamma   90.00
#
_symmetry.space_group_name_H-M   'P 1'
#
loop_
_entity.id
_entity.type
_entity.pdbx_description
1 polymer ?
#
loop_
_entity_poly.entity_id
_entity_poly.type
_entity_poly.pdbx_seq_one_letter_code
_entity_poly.pdbx_strand_id
1 'polypeptide(L)'
;MFAGTKALSKMQFGTSINRSHSMDGVDFVTVFTTYNSTVESRPVDLVTVGNVSYNKVERSMAILSAFINFIQVTMPQSNVIILTDPACDLSLHRDMVTVQPIPGEYSRDKLMLQRIRSYIAFLEAKLEKLTQKQEQLAHFIFTDSDIAIVDDLGRIFTDYPNFDVALTFRNNKEQPLNSGFIAVRGTPEGIKRGMAFLHDVLEAYTSRFMRASRMLGDQLALAWVYYFCHAQRITGHHPKVQVSFTACHWM
;
A
#
# COMPACT_ATOMS: atom_id res chain seq x y z
N MET A 1 -13.40 -17.41 -18.04
CA MET A 1 -12.54 -17.86 -16.93
C MET A 1 -11.10 -17.67 -17.38
N PHE A 2 -10.37 -16.73 -16.78
CA PHE A 2 -8.94 -16.54 -17.07
C PHE A 2 -8.14 -16.98 -15.85
N ALA A 3 -7.12 -17.82 -16.10
CA ALA A 3 -6.29 -18.42 -15.07
C ALA A 3 -5.26 -17.40 -14.57
N GLY A 4 -5.53 -16.79 -13.42
CA GLY A 4 -4.45 -16.25 -12.59
C GLY A 4 -3.61 -17.41 -12.07
N THR A 5 -2.29 -17.24 -12.01
CA THR A 5 -1.42 -18.19 -11.31
C THR A 5 -1.86 -18.27 -9.86
N LYS A 6 -2.54 -19.37 -9.51
CA LYS A 6 -2.93 -19.69 -8.15
C LYS A 6 -1.64 -19.83 -7.34
N ALA A 7 -1.36 -18.89 -6.45
CA ALA A 7 -0.25 -19.02 -5.52
C ALA A 7 -0.56 -20.24 -4.63
N LEU A 8 0.14 -21.34 -4.89
CA LEU A 8 0.09 -22.54 -4.07
C LEU A 8 0.72 -22.20 -2.72
N SER A 9 -0.09 -22.17 -1.68
CA SER A 9 0.36 -22.08 -0.28
C SER A 9 1.11 -23.35 0.09
N LYS A 10 2.39 -23.44 -0.28
CA LYS A 10 3.33 -24.38 0.32
C LYS A 10 4.12 -23.63 1.37
N MET A 11 3.60 -23.60 2.59
CA MET A 11 4.40 -23.24 3.77
C MET A 11 5.42 -24.37 3.99
N GLN A 12 6.59 -24.26 3.35
CA GLN A 12 7.78 -24.90 3.88
C GLN A 12 8.52 -23.82 4.64
N PHE A 13 8.50 -23.92 5.98
CA PHE A 13 9.44 -23.20 6.84
C PHE A 13 10.84 -23.69 6.50
N GLY A 14 11.44 -23.05 5.49
CA GLY A 14 12.80 -23.28 5.05
C GLY A 14 13.77 -22.53 5.96
N THR A 15 14.67 -23.30 6.55
CA THR A 15 15.85 -22.86 7.31
C THR A 15 16.58 -21.67 6.65
N SER A 16 16.93 -20.70 7.50
CA SER A 16 17.86 -19.58 7.27
C SER A 16 18.87 -19.85 6.14
N ILE A 17 18.72 -19.15 5.03
CA ILE A 17 19.75 -19.04 3.99
C ILE A 17 20.49 -17.74 4.26
N ASN A 18 21.77 -17.85 4.65
CA ASN A 18 22.73 -16.75 4.66
C ASN A 18 22.68 -16.00 3.32
N ARG A 19 22.18 -14.75 3.30
CA ARG A 19 22.17 -13.90 2.10
C ARG A 19 23.17 -12.76 2.27
N SER A 20 24.39 -12.99 1.80
CA SER A 20 25.35 -11.95 1.44
C SER A 20 25.11 -11.53 -0.02
N HIS A 21 24.10 -10.70 -0.25
CA HIS A 21 23.97 -9.87 -1.44
C HIS A 21 23.41 -8.54 -0.95
N SER A 22 23.87 -7.42 -1.50
CA SER A 22 23.29 -6.09 -1.22
C SER A 22 21.79 -6.14 -1.54
N MET A 23 20.96 -6.45 -0.53
CA MET A 23 19.53 -6.59 -0.73
C MET A 23 18.98 -5.19 -0.84
N ASP A 24 18.53 -4.83 -2.04
CA ASP A 24 17.71 -3.64 -2.25
C ASP A 24 16.68 -3.54 -1.13
N GLY A 25 16.60 -2.37 -0.49
CA GLY A 25 15.73 -2.17 0.67
C GLY A 25 14.26 -2.32 0.29
N VAL A 26 13.40 -2.62 1.28
CA VAL A 26 11.95 -2.57 1.09
C VAL A 26 11.39 -1.48 1.99
N ASP A 27 10.74 -0.50 1.37
CA ASP A 27 10.07 0.60 2.06
C ASP A 27 8.55 0.34 2.04
N PHE A 28 7.93 0.32 3.22
CA PHE A 28 6.49 0.29 3.38
C PHE A 28 5.95 1.71 3.33
N VAL A 29 4.93 1.94 2.52
CA VAL A 29 4.35 3.27 2.30
C VAL A 29 2.86 3.23 2.60
N THR A 30 2.41 4.06 3.54
CA THR A 30 1.00 4.18 3.91
C THR A 30 0.56 5.63 3.88
N VAL A 31 -0.68 5.88 3.46
CA VAL A 31 -1.31 7.19 3.63
C VAL A 31 -2.05 7.20 4.97
N PHE A 32 -1.81 8.21 5.80
CA PHE A 32 -2.43 8.34 7.10
C PHE A 32 -2.73 9.80 7.40
N THR A 33 -3.87 10.07 8.04
CA THR A 33 -4.23 11.41 8.52
C THR A 33 -5.14 11.29 9.73
N THR A 34 -5.00 12.22 10.67
CA THR A 34 -5.91 12.36 11.80
C THR A 34 -6.80 13.57 11.61
N TYR A 35 -8.11 13.40 11.82
CA TYR A 35 -9.04 14.51 11.84
C TYR A 35 -9.19 15.03 13.27
N ASN A 36 -8.69 16.23 13.53
CA ASN A 36 -9.04 16.95 14.75
C ASN A 36 -10.54 17.29 14.69
N SER A 37 -11.36 16.57 15.45
CA SER A 37 -12.74 16.96 15.68
C SER A 37 -12.74 18.14 16.65
N THR A 38 -12.60 19.36 16.13
CA THR A 38 -12.84 20.60 16.89
C THR A 38 -14.32 20.85 17.19
N VAL A 39 -15.21 19.96 16.73
CA VAL A 39 -16.65 20.00 17.01
C VAL A 39 -16.96 18.99 18.11
N GLU A 40 -17.10 19.51 19.33
CA GLU A 40 -17.75 18.92 20.52
C GLU A 40 -17.63 17.39 20.63
N SER A 41 -16.64 16.96 21.42
CA SER A 41 -16.52 15.59 21.93
C SER A 41 -17.79 15.19 22.69
N ARG A 42 -18.79 14.68 21.97
CA ARG A 42 -19.84 13.87 22.59
C ARG A 42 -19.18 12.60 23.14
N PRO A 43 -19.55 12.12 24.34
CA PRO A 43 -18.97 10.93 24.98
C PRO A 43 -19.16 9.58 24.24
N VAL A 44 -19.60 9.58 22.98
CA VAL A 44 -20.18 8.41 22.28
C VAL A 44 -19.15 7.65 21.42
N ASP A 45 -17.96 8.21 21.19
CA ASP A 45 -16.94 7.63 20.28
C ASP A 45 -15.75 6.96 21.00
N LEU A 46 -15.90 6.61 22.28
CA LEU A 46 -14.88 5.85 23.02
C LEU A 46 -14.98 4.36 22.71
N VAL A 47 -13.85 3.73 22.38
CA VAL A 47 -13.73 2.29 22.23
C VAL A 47 -12.82 1.75 23.33
N THR A 48 -13.31 0.79 24.11
CA THR A 48 -12.52 0.14 25.16
C THR A 48 -11.98 -1.19 24.68
N VAL A 49 -10.66 -1.39 24.83
CA VAL A 49 -9.97 -2.66 24.57
C VAL A 49 -9.25 -3.04 25.86
N GLY A 50 -9.66 -4.14 26.50
CA GLY A 50 -9.18 -4.50 27.82
C GLY A 50 -9.56 -3.45 28.86
N ASN A 51 -8.54 -2.82 29.47
CA ASN A 51 -8.71 -1.75 30.47
C ASN A 51 -8.37 -0.35 29.93
N VAL A 52 -8.16 -0.19 28.62
CA VAL A 52 -7.82 1.09 27.98
C VAL A 52 -8.98 1.55 27.11
N SER A 53 -9.39 2.81 27.26
CA SER A 53 -10.37 3.46 26.39
C SER A 53 -9.67 4.41 25.44
N TYR A 54 -10.01 4.32 24.16
CA TYR A 54 -9.46 5.13 23.08
C TYR A 54 -10.54 6.02 22.51
N ASN A 55 -10.27 7.32 22.44
CA ASN A 55 -11.02 8.20 21.54
C ASN A 55 -10.65 7.91 20.08
N LYS A 56 -11.35 8.55 19.14
CA LYS A 56 -11.17 8.30 17.71
C LYS A 56 -9.72 8.54 17.23
N VAL A 57 -9.07 9.59 17.71
CA VAL A 57 -7.69 9.95 17.33
C VAL A 57 -6.71 8.98 17.96
N GLU A 58 -6.84 8.72 19.26
CA GLU A 58 -6.01 7.74 20.00
C GLU A 58 -6.10 6.35 19.39
N ARG A 59 -7.30 5.93 18.96
CA ARG A 59 -7.51 4.66 18.27
C ARG A 59 -6.76 4.61 16.95
N SER A 60 -6.88 5.65 16.12
CA SER A 60 -6.15 5.71 14.85
C SER A 60 -4.63 5.68 15.05
N MET A 61 -4.13 6.40 16.05
CA MET A 61 -2.70 6.38 16.40
C MET A 61 -2.24 5.03 16.94
N ALA A 62 -3.06 4.36 17.75
CA ALA A 62 -2.78 3.02 18.24
C ALA A 62 -2.70 1.99 17.09
N ILE A 63 -3.60 2.08 16.11
CA ILE A 63 -3.58 1.24 14.90
C ILE A 63 -2.29 1.48 14.10
N LEU A 64 -1.95 2.75 13.84
CA LEU A 64 -0.71 3.09 13.14
C LEU A 64 0.55 2.60 13.89
N SER A 65 0.56 2.74 15.21
CA SER A 65 1.64 2.23 16.06
C SER A 65 1.78 0.71 15.95
N ALA A 66 0.65 -0.02 15.98
CA ALA A 66 0.64 -1.46 15.80
C ALA A 66 1.18 -1.87 14.41
N PHE A 67 0.75 -1.21 13.34
CA PHE A 67 1.26 -1.42 11.98
C PHE A 67 2.79 -1.27 11.90
N ILE A 68 3.32 -0.16 12.44
CA ILE A 68 4.77 0.07 12.51
C ILE A 68 5.46 -1.04 13.29
N ASN A 69 4.92 -1.43 14.45
CA ASN A 69 5.52 -2.46 15.30
C ASN A 69 5.58 -3.81 14.58
N PHE A 70 4.52 -4.21 13.87
CA PHE A 70 4.51 -5.45 13.10
C PHE A 70 5.60 -5.45 12.03
N ILE A 71 5.79 -4.34 11.30
CA ILE A 71 6.85 -4.23 10.31
C ILE A 71 8.22 -4.28 10.97
N GLN A 72 8.45 -3.55 12.06
CA GLN A 72 9.74 -3.52 12.74
C GLN A 72 10.14 -4.88 13.34
N VAL A 73 9.16 -5.68 13.79
CA VAL A 73 9.41 -7.05 14.28
C VAL A 73 9.70 -8.01 13.13
N THR A 74 8.89 -7.96 12.08
CA THR A 74 8.94 -8.94 10.98
C THR A 74 10.04 -8.62 9.96
N MET A 75 10.28 -7.35 9.68
CA MET A 75 11.20 -6.82 8.67
C MET A 75 11.99 -5.62 9.24
N PRO A 76 12.90 -5.84 10.21
CA PRO A 76 13.57 -4.78 10.97
C PRO A 76 14.47 -3.84 10.16
N GLN A 77 14.79 -4.20 8.92
CA GLN A 77 15.62 -3.39 8.01
C GLN A 77 14.79 -2.55 7.02
N SER A 78 13.46 -2.65 7.09
CA SER A 78 12.56 -1.90 6.23
C SER A 78 12.22 -0.53 6.81
N ASN A 79 12.15 0.49 5.96
CA ASN A 79 11.60 1.79 6.36
C ASN A 79 10.07 1.77 6.29
N VAL A 80 9.44 2.55 7.15
CA VAL A 80 8.02 2.88 7.09
C VAL A 80 7.88 4.36 6.75
N ILE A 81 7.22 4.65 5.63
CA ILE A 81 6.99 5.99 5.12
C ILE A 81 5.50 6.31 5.25
N ILE A 82 5.19 7.36 6.00
CA ILE A 82 3.82 7.81 6.26
C ILE A 82 3.57 9.06 5.44
N LEU A 83 2.74 8.93 4.41
CA LEU A 83 2.27 10.05 3.60
C LEU A 83 1.08 10.70 4.30
N THR A 84 1.17 11.99 4.61
CA THR A 84 0.16 12.68 5.43
C THR A 84 -0.27 14.03 4.84
N ASP A 85 -1.43 14.51 5.28
CA ASP A 85 -1.87 15.88 5.09
C ASP A 85 -0.83 16.84 5.73
N PRO A 86 -0.32 17.87 5.01
CA PRO A 86 0.54 18.89 5.61
C PRO A 86 -0.06 19.62 6.80
N ALA A 87 -1.40 19.68 6.92
CA ALA A 87 -2.09 20.25 8.07
C ALA A 87 -2.18 19.30 9.27
N CYS A 88 -1.87 18.01 9.09
CA CYS A 88 -1.89 17.01 10.15
C CYS A 88 -0.59 17.05 10.93
N ASP A 89 -0.67 17.41 12.22
CA ASP A 89 0.46 17.31 13.14
C ASP A 89 0.64 15.87 13.62
N LEU A 90 1.47 15.12 12.91
CA LEU A 90 1.80 13.74 13.23
C LEU A 90 3.19 13.69 13.91
N SER A 91 3.21 13.90 15.21
CA SER A 91 4.43 13.80 16.04
C SER A 91 4.85 12.34 16.27
N LEU A 92 5.37 11.70 15.22
CA LEU A 92 5.98 10.37 15.29
C LEU A 92 7.50 10.49 15.18
N HIS A 93 8.19 10.15 16.26
CA HIS A 93 9.66 10.07 16.29
C HIS A 93 10.04 8.63 16.62
N ARG A 94 10.33 7.85 15.58
CA ARG A 94 10.70 6.44 15.66
C ARG A 94 11.75 6.12 14.60
N ASP A 95 12.69 5.24 14.95
CA ASP A 95 13.70 4.79 14.01
C ASP A 95 13.07 4.10 12.80
N MET A 96 13.65 4.33 11.61
CA MET A 96 13.17 3.79 10.33
C MET A 96 11.73 4.21 9.99
N VAL A 97 11.18 5.24 10.64
CA VAL A 97 9.88 5.81 10.29
C VAL A 97 10.08 7.24 9.79
N THR A 98 9.59 7.52 8.58
CA THR A 98 9.61 8.86 7.98
C THR A 98 8.19 9.35 7.77
N VAL A 99 7.87 10.54 8.28
CA VAL A 99 6.61 11.23 7.98
C VAL A 99 6.87 12.20 6.83
N GLN A 100 6.14 12.05 5.73
CA GLN A 100 6.26 12.87 4.53
C GLN A 100 4.93 13.57 4.22
N PRO A 101 4.85 14.90 4.41
CA PRO A 101 3.69 15.67 3.98
C PRO A 101 3.53 15.62 2.45
N ILE A 102 2.32 15.30 1.97
CA ILE A 102 1.97 15.32 0.55
C ILE A 102 0.72 16.20 0.37
N PRO A 103 0.81 17.32 -0.38
CA PRO A 103 -0.34 18.16 -0.64
C PRO A 103 -1.50 17.42 -1.31
N GLY A 104 -2.73 17.78 -0.94
CA GLY A 104 -3.92 17.25 -1.60
C GLY A 104 -5.19 17.39 -0.76
N GLU A 105 -6.21 16.60 -1.12
CA GLU A 105 -7.55 16.70 -0.54
C GLU A 105 -7.83 15.52 0.38
N TYR A 106 -7.65 15.73 1.68
CA TYR A 106 -7.78 14.69 2.70
C TYR A 106 -9.16 14.63 3.35
N SER A 107 -10.19 15.30 2.82
CA SER A 107 -11.57 15.08 3.28
C SER A 107 -11.98 13.61 3.19
N ARG A 108 -12.85 13.19 4.11
CA ARG A 108 -13.21 11.78 4.33
C ARG A 108 -13.76 11.10 3.07
N ASP A 109 -14.49 11.81 2.21
CA ASP A 109 -15.05 11.28 0.97
C ASP A 109 -14.07 11.26 -0.21
N LYS A 110 -12.87 11.84 -0.03
CA LYS A 110 -11.82 11.94 -1.04
C LYS A 110 -10.56 11.15 -0.70
N LEU A 111 -10.42 10.65 0.52
CA LEU A 111 -9.25 9.88 0.98
C LEU A 111 -8.82 8.77 0.02
N MET A 112 -9.75 8.00 -0.53
CA MET A 112 -9.43 6.90 -1.46
C MET A 112 -8.72 7.40 -2.73
N LEU A 113 -9.19 8.53 -3.25
CA LEU A 113 -8.61 9.18 -4.42
C LEU A 113 -7.27 9.83 -4.08
N GLN A 114 -7.23 10.50 -2.92
CA GLN A 114 -6.02 11.14 -2.41
C GLN A 114 -4.92 10.12 -2.16
N ARG A 115 -5.26 8.91 -1.72
CA ARG A 115 -4.29 7.82 -1.53
C ARG A 115 -3.56 7.46 -2.83
N ILE A 116 -4.30 7.26 -3.92
CA ILE A 116 -3.71 6.97 -5.24
C ILE A 116 -2.83 8.14 -5.71
N ARG A 117 -3.32 9.38 -5.56
CA ARG A 117 -2.54 10.59 -5.90
C ARG A 117 -1.26 10.71 -5.09
N SER A 118 -1.32 10.38 -3.81
CA SER A 118 -0.16 10.44 -2.91
C SER A 118 0.89 9.40 -3.29
N TYR A 119 0.47 8.19 -3.68
CA TYR A 119 1.38 7.17 -4.19
C TYR A 119 2.06 7.58 -5.50
N ILE A 120 1.33 8.21 -6.42
CA ILE A 120 1.91 8.76 -7.65
C ILE A 120 2.95 9.83 -7.32
N ALA A 121 2.59 10.85 -6.55
CA ALA A 121 3.50 11.94 -6.19
C ALA A 121 4.75 11.44 -5.44
N PHE A 122 4.59 10.44 -4.58
CA PHE A 122 5.69 9.78 -3.90
C PHE A 122 6.63 9.07 -4.90
N LEU A 123 6.09 8.28 -5.83
CA LEU A 123 6.88 7.59 -6.84
C LEU A 123 7.60 8.56 -7.79
N GLU A 124 6.96 9.67 -8.17
CA GLU A 124 7.58 10.75 -8.96
C GLU A 124 8.82 11.30 -8.24
N ALA A 125 8.67 11.65 -6.97
CA ALA A 125 9.78 12.16 -6.15
C ALA A 125 10.91 11.14 -5.99
N LYS A 126 10.58 9.86 -5.79
CA LYS A 126 11.59 8.77 -5.71
C LYS A 126 12.32 8.57 -7.04
N LEU A 127 11.62 8.62 -8.17
CA LEU A 127 12.23 8.50 -9.49
C LEU A 127 13.21 9.64 -9.78
N GLU A 128 12.84 10.87 -9.42
CA GLU A 128 13.69 12.04 -9.56
C GLU A 128 14.99 11.88 -8.76
N LYS A 129 14.88 11.52 -7.48
CA LYS A 129 16.03 11.29 -6.60
C LYS A 129 16.93 10.16 -7.07
N LEU A 130 16.36 9.06 -7.56
CA LEU A 130 17.13 7.95 -8.15
C LEU A 130 17.89 8.40 -9.42
N THR A 131 17.24 9.18 -10.28
CA THR A 131 17.86 9.72 -11.50
C THR A 131 19.02 10.67 -11.17
N GLN A 132 18.88 11.44 -10.09
CA GLN A 132 19.92 12.32 -9.56
C GLN A 132 20.99 11.59 -8.71
N LYS A 133 20.89 10.26 -8.56
CA LYS A 133 21.75 9.42 -7.71
C LYS A 133 21.80 9.86 -6.24
N GLN A 134 20.73 10.49 -5.75
CA GLN A 134 20.60 10.96 -4.38
C GLN A 134 20.01 9.90 -3.44
N GLU A 135 19.54 8.78 -3.98
CA GLU A 135 18.85 7.74 -3.22
C GLU A 135 19.30 6.36 -3.67
N GLN A 136 19.37 5.43 -2.72
CA GLN A 136 19.64 4.03 -3.00
C GLN A 136 18.38 3.35 -3.55
N LEU A 137 18.59 2.22 -4.25
CA LEU A 137 17.47 1.44 -4.76
C LEU A 137 16.71 0.81 -3.58
N ALA A 138 15.42 1.14 -3.49
CA ALA A 138 14.47 0.51 -2.59
C ALA A 138 13.20 0.12 -3.35
N HIS A 139 12.67 -1.06 -3.06
CA HIS A 139 11.36 -1.50 -3.53
C HIS A 139 10.27 -0.96 -2.61
N PHE A 140 9.07 -0.76 -3.13
CA PHE A 140 7.98 -0.11 -2.40
C PHE A 140 6.80 -1.06 -2.21
N ILE A 141 6.29 -1.13 -0.98
CA ILE A 141 5.02 -1.80 -0.66
C ILE A 141 4.04 -0.74 -0.17
N PHE A 142 3.08 -0.39 -1.00
CA PHE A 142 1.97 0.48 -0.63
C PHE A 142 0.90 -0.31 0.09
N THR A 143 0.54 0.12 1.28
CA THR A 143 -0.44 -0.59 2.10
C THR A 143 -1.24 0.32 3.01
N ASP A 144 -2.38 -0.17 3.48
CA ASP A 144 -3.20 0.53 4.47
C ASP A 144 -2.65 0.25 5.88
N SER A 145 -2.71 1.25 6.76
CA SER A 145 -2.19 1.15 8.13
C SER A 145 -2.99 0.23 9.05
N ASP A 146 -4.13 -0.32 8.60
CA ASP A 146 -4.98 -1.26 9.36
C ASP A 146 -4.70 -2.74 9.05
N ILE A 147 -3.54 -3.03 8.42
CA ILE A 147 -3.07 -4.38 8.10
C ILE A 147 -1.91 -4.77 9.04
N ALA A 148 -1.83 -6.05 9.42
CA ALA A 148 -0.69 -6.60 10.16
C ALA A 148 0.24 -7.37 9.22
N ILE A 149 1.54 -7.05 9.26
CA ILE A 149 2.58 -7.74 8.49
C ILE A 149 3.25 -8.78 9.39
N VAL A 150 3.00 -10.06 9.11
CA VAL A 150 3.38 -11.19 9.99
C VAL A 150 4.47 -12.11 9.40
N ASP A 151 4.90 -11.88 8.17
CA ASP A 151 6.02 -12.59 7.54
C ASP A 151 6.78 -11.66 6.57
N ASP A 152 7.98 -12.07 6.15
CA ASP A 152 8.87 -11.32 5.26
C ASP A 152 8.29 -11.19 3.84
N LEU A 153 7.68 -10.03 3.58
CA LEU A 153 7.12 -9.69 2.27
C LEU A 153 8.17 -9.30 1.24
N GLY A 154 9.42 -9.06 1.65
CA GLY A 154 10.53 -8.75 0.73
C GLY A 154 10.81 -9.89 -0.26
N ARG A 155 10.46 -11.12 0.14
CA ARG A 155 10.55 -12.31 -0.72
C ARG A 155 9.80 -12.18 -2.03
N ILE A 156 8.73 -11.38 -2.11
CA ILE A 156 8.02 -11.17 -3.38
C ILE A 156 8.97 -10.68 -4.47
N PHE A 157 9.89 -9.76 -4.14
CA PHE A 157 10.81 -9.17 -5.09
C PHE A 157 11.93 -10.12 -5.52
N THR A 158 12.29 -11.08 -4.66
CA THR A 158 13.31 -12.10 -4.96
C THR A 158 12.73 -13.31 -5.68
N ASP A 159 11.56 -13.77 -5.26
CA ASP A 159 10.93 -14.99 -5.77
C ASP A 159 10.25 -14.75 -7.12
N TYR A 160 9.85 -13.49 -7.37
CA TYR A 160 9.26 -13.04 -8.62
C TYR A 160 10.07 -11.86 -9.19
N PRO A 161 11.26 -12.09 -9.77
CA PRO A 161 12.15 -11.01 -10.22
C PRO A 161 11.61 -10.24 -11.44
N ASN A 162 10.61 -10.77 -12.13
CA ASN A 162 10.17 -10.28 -13.43
C ASN A 162 8.95 -9.34 -13.39
N PHE A 163 8.32 -9.11 -12.24
CA PHE A 163 7.22 -8.14 -12.17
C PHE A 163 7.75 -6.71 -11.95
N ASP A 164 6.98 -5.75 -12.45
CA ASP A 164 7.18 -4.32 -12.19
C ASP A 164 6.21 -3.82 -11.12
N VAL A 165 4.97 -4.28 -11.19
CA VAL A 165 3.89 -4.01 -10.23
C VAL A 165 3.26 -5.33 -9.82
N ALA A 166 3.05 -5.53 -8.53
CA ALA A 166 2.20 -6.59 -8.01
C ALA A 166 1.13 -6.02 -7.10
N LEU A 167 -0.04 -6.65 -7.05
CA LEU A 167 -1.13 -6.19 -6.21
C LEU A 167 -1.98 -7.35 -5.72
N THR A 168 -2.66 -7.11 -4.61
CA THR A 168 -3.77 -7.96 -4.16
C THR A 168 -5.08 -7.38 -4.66
N PHE A 169 -5.95 -8.28 -5.10
CA PHE A 169 -7.27 -7.90 -5.60
C PHE A 169 -8.36 -8.68 -4.87
N ARG A 170 -9.41 -7.97 -4.48
CA ARG A 170 -10.60 -8.55 -3.88
C ARG A 170 -11.65 -8.81 -4.94
N ASN A 171 -11.83 -10.08 -5.31
CA ASN A 171 -12.84 -10.50 -6.27
C ASN A 171 -14.23 -10.72 -5.64
N ASN A 172 -14.33 -10.73 -4.30
CA ASN A 172 -15.59 -10.91 -3.57
C ASN A 172 -15.57 -10.14 -2.24
N LYS A 173 -16.71 -9.53 -1.85
CA LYS A 173 -16.96 -8.94 -0.52
C LYS A 173 -16.82 -9.90 0.67
N GLU A 174 -16.61 -11.19 0.47
CA GLU A 174 -16.32 -12.12 1.58
C GLU A 174 -14.83 -12.41 1.74
N GLN A 175 -14.01 -12.06 0.73
CA GLN A 175 -12.56 -12.15 0.88
C GLN A 175 -12.09 -11.09 1.90
N PRO A 176 -11.23 -11.46 2.86
CA PRO A 176 -10.88 -10.58 3.97
C PRO A 176 -9.83 -9.52 3.59
N LEU A 177 -9.07 -9.74 2.51
CA LEU A 177 -8.02 -8.82 2.08
C LEU A 177 -8.59 -7.80 1.09
N ASN A 178 -8.50 -6.52 1.45
CA ASN A 178 -8.77 -5.41 0.54
C ASN A 178 -7.57 -5.15 -0.41
N SER A 179 -7.73 -4.23 -1.36
CA SER A 179 -6.70 -3.71 -2.26
C SER A 179 -5.82 -2.71 -1.53
N GLY A 180 -5.40 -3.10 -0.33
CA GLY A 180 -4.47 -2.37 0.52
C GLY A 180 -3.07 -2.94 0.38
N PHE A 181 -2.71 -3.55 -0.75
CA PHE A 181 -1.35 -4.03 -1.02
C PHE A 181 -1.01 -3.85 -2.50
N ILE A 182 -0.05 -2.98 -2.78
CA ILE A 182 0.56 -2.79 -4.10
C ILE A 182 2.07 -2.77 -3.92
N ALA A 183 2.77 -3.74 -4.50
CA ALA A 183 4.23 -3.78 -4.54
C ALA A 183 4.74 -3.21 -5.86
N VAL A 184 5.70 -2.29 -5.83
CA VAL A 184 6.33 -1.67 -7.00
C VAL A 184 7.83 -1.89 -6.91
N ARG A 185 8.42 -2.39 -8.01
CA ARG A 185 9.87 -2.55 -8.08
C ARG A 185 10.55 -1.18 -8.11
N GLY A 186 11.57 -1.02 -7.28
CA GLY A 186 12.36 0.21 -7.14
C GLY A 186 13.23 0.61 -8.32
N THR A 187 13.28 -0.19 -9.40
CA THR A 187 14.04 0.16 -10.60
C THR A 187 13.38 1.36 -11.30
N PRO A 188 14.13 2.18 -12.05
CA PRO A 188 13.55 3.30 -12.79
C PRO A 188 12.37 2.88 -13.69
N GLU A 189 12.48 1.74 -14.35
CA GLU A 189 11.41 1.18 -15.18
C GLU A 189 10.23 0.69 -14.34
N GLY A 190 10.50 0.05 -13.20
CA GLY A 190 9.47 -0.41 -12.27
C GLY A 190 8.64 0.74 -11.71
N ILE A 191 9.30 1.83 -11.31
CA ILE A 191 8.63 3.05 -10.83
C ILE A 191 7.81 3.71 -11.94
N LYS A 192 8.38 3.92 -13.14
CA LYS A 192 7.63 4.47 -14.30
C LYS A 192 6.38 3.66 -14.61
N ARG A 193 6.50 2.33 -14.54
CA ARG A 193 5.40 1.40 -14.77
C ARG A 193 4.37 1.41 -13.65
N GLY A 194 4.80 1.50 -12.39
CA GLY A 194 3.94 1.70 -11.22
C GLY A 194 3.13 2.98 -11.31
N MET A 195 3.76 4.10 -11.69
CA MET A 195 3.08 5.38 -11.89
C MET A 195 2.05 5.30 -13.01
N ALA A 196 2.43 4.77 -14.18
CA ALA A 196 1.50 4.59 -15.30
C ALA A 196 0.27 3.76 -14.89
N PHE A 197 0.49 2.65 -14.17
CA PHE A 197 -0.59 1.84 -13.63
C PHE A 197 -1.50 2.63 -12.67
N LEU A 198 -0.94 3.38 -11.73
CA LEU A 198 -1.72 4.18 -10.78
C LEU A 198 -2.48 5.32 -11.47
N HIS A 199 -1.94 5.91 -12.55
CA HIS A 199 -2.65 6.88 -13.38
C HIS A 199 -3.85 6.25 -14.09
N ASP A 200 -3.69 5.06 -14.69
CA ASP A 200 -4.80 4.33 -15.30
C ASP A 200 -5.90 4.03 -14.26
N VAL A 201 -5.51 3.66 -13.03
CA VAL A 201 -6.45 3.40 -11.93
C VAL A 201 -7.16 4.69 -11.51
N LEU A 202 -6.42 5.80 -11.42
CA LEU A 202 -6.97 7.11 -11.10
C LEU A 202 -7.98 7.57 -12.17
N GLU A 203 -7.68 7.37 -13.44
CA GLU A 203 -8.57 7.67 -14.55
C GLU A 203 -9.83 6.80 -14.52
N ALA A 204 -9.67 5.48 -14.36
CA ALA A 204 -10.80 4.56 -14.25
C ALA A 204 -11.70 4.92 -13.05
N TYR A 205 -11.11 5.23 -11.91
CA TYR A 205 -11.83 5.65 -10.72
C TYR A 205 -12.65 6.93 -10.99
N THR A 206 -11.99 7.96 -11.50
CA THR A 206 -12.60 9.29 -11.70
C THR A 206 -13.68 9.30 -12.79
N SER A 207 -13.48 8.51 -13.85
CA SER A 207 -14.43 8.44 -14.98
C SER A 207 -15.61 7.50 -14.74
N ARG A 208 -15.44 6.42 -13.96
CA ARG A 208 -16.44 5.33 -13.87
C ARG A 208 -16.93 5.04 -12.47
N PHE A 209 -16.10 5.25 -11.44
CA PHE A 209 -16.37 4.73 -10.10
C PHE A 209 -16.46 5.81 -9.01
N MET A 210 -16.50 7.10 -9.40
CA MET A 210 -16.67 8.22 -8.45
C MET A 210 -17.89 8.06 -7.54
N ARG A 211 -18.98 7.47 -8.03
CA ARG A 211 -20.20 7.22 -7.25
C ARG A 211 -20.06 6.09 -6.23
N ALA A 212 -19.05 5.23 -6.37
CA ALA A 212 -18.75 4.10 -5.48
C ALA A 212 -17.60 4.40 -4.50
N SER A 213 -17.20 5.67 -4.37
CA SER A 213 -16.00 6.12 -3.66
C SER A 213 -15.92 5.74 -2.18
N ARG A 214 -17.05 5.46 -1.55
CA ARG A 214 -17.13 5.20 -0.10
C ARG A 214 -16.84 3.75 0.31
N MET A 215 -16.86 2.78 -0.62
CA MET A 215 -16.78 1.36 -0.23
C MET A 215 -16.01 0.43 -1.19
N LEU A 216 -16.03 0.67 -2.51
CA LEU A 216 -15.46 -0.28 -3.49
C LEU A 216 -14.81 0.40 -4.71
N GLY A 217 -14.85 1.73 -4.80
CA GLY A 217 -14.47 2.42 -6.04
C GLY A 217 -13.03 2.14 -6.48
N ASP A 218 -12.10 1.99 -5.55
CA ASP A 218 -10.69 1.70 -5.79
C ASP A 218 -10.49 0.25 -6.25
N GLN A 219 -11.16 -0.69 -5.62
CA GLN A 219 -11.19 -2.10 -6.04
C GLN A 219 -11.76 -2.25 -7.45
N LEU A 220 -12.86 -1.57 -7.74
CA LEU A 220 -13.49 -1.59 -9.06
C LEU A 220 -12.61 -0.94 -10.11
N ALA A 221 -11.91 0.15 -9.76
CA ALA A 221 -10.95 0.79 -10.65
C ALA A 221 -9.73 -0.12 -10.93
N LEU A 222 -9.17 -0.74 -9.89
CA LEU A 222 -8.07 -1.71 -10.00
C LEU A 222 -8.48 -2.92 -10.85
N ALA A 223 -9.65 -3.49 -10.58
CA ALA A 223 -10.23 -4.56 -11.39
C ALA A 223 -10.39 -4.12 -12.85
N TRP A 224 -10.91 -2.91 -13.07
CA TRP A 224 -11.16 -2.39 -14.41
C TRP A 224 -9.87 -2.28 -15.21
N VAL A 225 -8.83 -1.67 -14.63
CA VAL A 225 -7.53 -1.54 -15.32
C VAL A 225 -6.92 -2.92 -15.59
N TYR A 226 -6.98 -3.82 -14.62
CA TYR A 226 -6.41 -5.16 -14.77
C TYR A 226 -7.18 -6.06 -15.76
N TYR A 227 -8.50 -6.04 -15.77
CA TYR A 227 -9.29 -6.93 -16.62
C TYR A 227 -9.62 -6.32 -17.98
N PHE A 228 -9.92 -5.02 -18.05
CA PHE A 228 -10.44 -4.39 -19.27
C PHE A 228 -9.37 -3.66 -20.08
N CYS A 229 -8.46 -2.91 -19.44
CA CYS A 229 -7.37 -2.26 -20.19
C CYS A 229 -6.31 -3.27 -20.63
N HIS A 230 -6.03 -4.29 -19.82
CA HIS A 230 -5.05 -5.35 -20.12
C HIS A 230 -5.52 -6.35 -21.19
N ALA A 231 -6.84 -6.61 -21.30
CA ALA A 231 -7.39 -7.49 -22.33
C ALA A 231 -7.55 -6.81 -23.71
N GLN A 232 -7.61 -5.48 -23.78
CA GLN A 232 -7.79 -4.73 -25.03
C GLN A 232 -6.50 -4.22 -25.67
N ARG A 233 -5.36 -4.23 -24.96
CA ARG A 233 -4.05 -3.77 -25.47
C ARG A 233 -2.99 -4.88 -25.45
N ILE A 234 -3.15 -5.87 -26.35
CA ILE A 234 -2.06 -6.78 -26.73
C ILE A 234 -1.19 -6.08 -27.79
N THR A 235 -0.62 -4.92 -27.48
CA THR A 235 0.37 -4.23 -28.32
C THR A 235 1.37 -3.45 -27.45
N GLY A 236 2.40 -4.15 -26.98
CA GLY A 236 3.78 -3.66 -26.99
C GLY A 236 4.35 -2.86 -25.82
N HIS A 237 3.61 -2.21 -24.92
CA HIS A 237 4.21 -1.26 -23.94
C HIS A 237 3.69 -1.35 -22.49
N HIS A 238 3.07 -2.46 -22.07
CA HIS A 238 2.42 -2.53 -20.75
C HIS A 238 3.28 -3.09 -19.61
N PRO A 239 3.01 -2.66 -18.35
CA PRO A 239 3.72 -3.15 -17.17
C PRO A 239 3.63 -4.67 -17.01
N LYS A 240 4.71 -5.30 -16.56
CA LYS A 240 4.66 -6.71 -16.13
C LYS A 240 3.93 -6.77 -14.79
N VAL A 241 2.60 -6.69 -14.84
CA VAL A 241 1.73 -6.71 -13.66
C VAL A 241 1.52 -8.15 -13.21
N GLN A 242 1.90 -8.46 -11.98
CA GLN A 242 1.62 -9.75 -11.36
C GLN A 242 0.50 -9.61 -10.32
N VAL A 243 -0.62 -10.28 -10.55
CA VAL A 243 -1.73 -10.31 -9.58
C VAL A 243 -1.66 -11.59 -8.79
N SER A 244 -1.57 -11.47 -7.46
CA SER A 244 -1.70 -12.61 -6.56
C SER A 244 -3.10 -12.65 -5.97
N PHE A 245 -3.74 -13.81 -6.09
CA PHE A 245 -4.98 -14.12 -5.39
C PHE A 245 -4.64 -14.86 -4.11
N THR A 246 -4.54 -14.14 -2.99
CA THR A 246 -4.48 -14.78 -1.68
C THR A 246 -5.89 -15.19 -1.27
N ALA A 247 -6.20 -16.47 -1.42
CA ALA A 247 -7.31 -17.07 -0.71
C ALA A 247 -6.92 -17.15 0.77
N CYS A 248 -7.31 -16.15 1.57
CA CYS A 248 -7.26 -16.29 3.01
C CYS A 248 -8.22 -17.42 3.40
N HIS A 249 -7.66 -18.60 3.67
CA HIS A 249 -8.35 -19.60 4.45
C HIS A 249 -8.20 -19.17 5.91
N TRP A 250 -9.30 -18.74 6.52
CA TRP A 250 -9.35 -18.61 7.97
C TRP A 250 -9.23 -20.02 8.57
N MET A 251 -8.36 -20.18 9.58
CA MET A 251 -8.46 -21.28 10.54
C MET A 251 -9.64 -21.03 11.47
#